data_AF-A0A0F9EDW4-F1
#
_entry.id   AF-A0A0F9EDW4-F1
#
_cell.length_a   1.000
_cell.length_b   1.000
_cell.length_c   1.000
_cell.angle_alpha   90.00
_cell.angle_beta   90.00
_cell.angle_gamma   90.00
#
_symmetry.space_group_name_H-M   'P 1'
#
loop_
_entity.id
_entity.type
_entity.pdbx_description
1 polymer ?
#
loop_
_entity_poly.entity_id
_entity_poly.type
_entity_poly.pdbx_seq_one_letter_code
_entity_poly.pdbx_strand_id
1 'polypeptide(L)'
;MALPTNYRWISVGKIKVENRGRSPEGAPPHSLTDLIVALQGVAERPAGKREYQRGSRLMWCDPIAENDQYYSMLVQVGDRDVADTAWYDFNTEESRDSGKRDSEGAHYCAHIFVRKQPDIFGKHLFLYEKVPGINFSSLKAHFNWILNRATPKTFEVDEEEKSYRGKSVIDGFQSKTLEQAMTSGTILDLQLIGHEAQEQGHDEEDLVRESRPGDVPRVTLKRGHGLVSTELETVIIEPSEA
;
A
#
# COMPACT_ATOMS: atom_id res chain seq x y z
N MET A 1 8.99 16.55 -17.17
CA MET A 1 8.52 15.98 -18.45
C MET A 1 7.36 15.07 -18.12
N ALA A 2 6.15 15.32 -18.63
CA ALA A 2 5.00 14.45 -18.33
C ALA A 2 5.20 13.11 -19.04
N LEU A 3 5.21 12.01 -18.28
CA LEU A 3 5.27 10.67 -18.87
C LEU A 3 3.98 10.43 -19.67
N PRO A 4 4.05 9.75 -20.83
CA PRO A 4 2.87 9.37 -21.60
C PRO A 4 1.85 8.56 -20.77
N THR A 5 0.56 8.65 -21.11
CA THR A 5 -0.57 8.06 -20.35
C THR A 5 -0.58 6.52 -20.28
N ASN A 6 0.29 5.84 -21.03
CA ASN A 6 0.46 4.39 -20.98
C ASN A 6 1.46 3.92 -19.92
N TYR A 7 2.17 4.83 -19.24
CA TYR A 7 3.03 4.47 -18.12
C TYR A 7 2.20 4.36 -16.84
N ARG A 8 2.32 3.23 -16.16
CA ARG A 8 1.76 3.02 -14.83
C ARG A 8 2.88 3.12 -13.80
N TRP A 9 2.66 3.90 -12.76
CA TRP A 9 3.56 3.95 -11.62
C TRP A 9 3.41 2.67 -10.82
N ILE A 10 4.50 1.91 -10.66
CA ILE A 10 4.51 0.69 -9.88
C ILE A 10 5.28 0.93 -8.59
N SER A 11 4.65 0.59 -7.48
CA SER A 11 5.28 0.54 -6.17
C SER A 11 5.76 -0.88 -5.92
N VAL A 12 7.01 -1.01 -5.47
CA VAL A 12 7.69 -2.29 -5.24
C VAL A 12 7.88 -2.49 -3.74
N GLY A 13 7.49 -3.66 -3.24
CA GLY A 13 7.58 -4.02 -1.84
C GLY A 13 7.89 -5.49 -1.63
N LYS A 14 7.93 -5.88 -0.36
CA LYS A 14 8.00 -7.28 0.07
C LYS A 14 6.87 -7.57 1.04
N ILE A 15 6.16 -8.68 0.82
CA ILE A 15 5.09 -9.14 1.72
C ILE A 15 5.48 -10.44 2.41
N LYS A 16 5.15 -10.55 3.69
CA LYS A 16 5.21 -11.80 4.46
C LYS A 16 3.95 -11.96 5.27
N VAL A 17 3.52 -13.20 5.45
CA VAL A 17 2.49 -13.55 6.44
C VAL A 17 3.20 -14.25 7.58
N GLU A 18 2.90 -13.84 8.80
CA GLU A 18 3.50 -14.40 10.01
C GLU A 18 2.46 -14.54 11.11
N ASN A 19 2.80 -15.32 12.14
CA ASN A 19 1.96 -15.47 13.31
C ASN A 19 1.84 -14.13 14.06
N ARG A 20 0.67 -13.85 14.64
CA ARG A 20 0.53 -12.71 15.55
C ARG A 20 1.39 -12.90 16.80
N GLY A 21 1.83 -11.80 17.40
CA GLY A 21 2.72 -11.82 18.58
C GLY A 21 2.16 -12.50 19.84
N ARG A 22 0.85 -12.81 19.87
CA ARG A 22 0.20 -13.57 20.96
C ARG A 22 -0.13 -15.02 20.56
N SER A 23 0.55 -15.56 19.54
CA SER A 23 0.31 -16.95 19.14
C SER A 23 0.94 -17.92 20.16
N PRO A 24 0.35 -19.09 20.38
CA PRO A 24 0.93 -20.12 21.24
C PRO A 24 2.36 -20.47 20.83
N GLU A 25 3.20 -20.81 21.80
CA GLU A 25 4.54 -21.32 21.54
C GLU A 25 4.47 -22.63 20.74
N GLY A 26 5.34 -22.80 19.76
CA GLY A 26 5.32 -23.95 18.85
C GLY A 26 4.26 -23.90 17.74
N ALA A 27 3.42 -22.85 17.67
CA ALA A 27 2.42 -22.74 16.63
C ALA A 27 3.05 -22.72 15.22
N PRO A 28 2.56 -23.56 14.28
CA PRO A 28 3.04 -23.56 12.89
C PRO A 28 2.97 -22.17 12.24
N PRO A 29 3.91 -21.81 11.35
CA PRO A 29 3.92 -20.50 10.73
C PRO A 29 2.75 -20.34 9.74
N HIS A 30 2.17 -19.15 9.70
CA HIS A 30 1.38 -18.71 8.56
C HIS A 30 2.27 -18.48 7.33
N SER A 31 1.66 -18.60 6.16
CA SER A 31 2.27 -18.50 4.84
C SER A 31 1.49 -17.55 3.94
N LEU A 32 2.07 -17.16 2.80
CA LEU A 32 1.36 -16.37 1.80
C LEU A 32 0.07 -17.06 1.34
N THR A 33 0.09 -18.39 1.19
CA THR A 33 -1.09 -19.19 0.80
C THR A 33 -2.26 -18.96 1.74
N ASP A 34 -2.02 -18.79 3.05
CA ASP A 34 -3.09 -18.52 4.01
C ASP A 34 -3.78 -17.18 3.75
N LEU A 35 -3.03 -16.16 3.33
CA LEU A 35 -3.59 -14.88 2.92
C LEU A 35 -4.37 -15.00 1.61
N ILE A 36 -3.86 -15.76 0.62
CA ILE A 36 -4.54 -15.95 -0.67
C ILE A 36 -5.87 -16.69 -0.48
N VAL A 37 -5.89 -17.77 0.31
CA VAL A 37 -7.12 -18.52 0.65
C VAL A 37 -8.11 -17.61 1.38
N ALA A 38 -7.63 -16.80 2.32
CA ALA A 38 -8.48 -15.85 3.03
C ALA A 38 -9.08 -14.78 2.11
N LEU A 39 -8.29 -14.26 1.15
CA LEU A 39 -8.74 -13.30 0.15
C LEU A 39 -9.82 -13.91 -0.76
N GLN A 40 -9.58 -15.12 -1.29
CA GLN A 40 -10.54 -15.84 -2.13
C GLN A 40 -11.87 -16.08 -1.38
N GLY A 41 -11.80 -16.56 -0.13
CA GLY A 41 -12.99 -16.81 0.67
C GLY A 41 -13.79 -15.56 1.03
N VAL A 42 -13.19 -14.37 0.95
CA VAL A 42 -13.83 -13.08 1.21
C VAL A 42 -14.38 -12.43 -0.08
N ALA A 43 -13.72 -12.61 -1.23
CA ALA A 43 -14.17 -12.11 -2.53
C ALA A 43 -15.54 -12.70 -2.94
N GLU A 44 -15.84 -13.92 -2.50
CA GLU A 44 -17.10 -14.61 -2.78
C GLU A 44 -18.27 -14.15 -1.89
N ARG A 45 -18.04 -13.25 -0.92
CA ARG A 45 -19.03 -12.83 0.08
C ARG A 45 -19.40 -11.35 -0.09
N PRO A 46 -20.69 -10.98 0.07
CA PRO A 46 -21.12 -9.57 0.10
C PRO A 46 -20.37 -8.74 1.17
N ALA A 47 -19.95 -9.40 2.26
CA ALA A 47 -19.16 -8.82 3.35
C ALA A 47 -17.65 -8.68 3.07
N GLY A 48 -17.19 -8.91 1.82
CA GLY A 48 -15.80 -8.64 1.41
C GLY A 48 -15.42 -7.16 1.30
N LYS A 49 -16.41 -6.32 1.60
CA LYS A 49 -16.43 -4.88 1.79
C LYS A 49 -15.62 -4.37 2.99
N ARG A 50 -14.38 -3.86 2.87
CA ARG A 50 -13.76 -3.14 4.00
C ARG A 50 -14.12 -1.66 3.97
N GLU A 51 -14.98 -1.23 4.87
CA GLU A 51 -15.18 0.18 5.18
C GLU A 51 -14.09 0.71 6.12
N TYR A 52 -13.67 1.95 5.90
CA TYR A 52 -12.74 2.68 6.75
C TYR A 52 -12.97 4.19 6.62
N GLN A 53 -12.27 4.99 7.43
CA GLN A 53 -12.50 6.45 7.53
C GLN A 53 -13.98 6.80 7.74
N ARG A 54 -14.60 6.21 8.79
CA ARG A 54 -16.00 6.47 9.17
C ARG A 54 -17.02 6.22 8.03
N GLY A 55 -16.70 5.32 7.10
CA GLY A 55 -17.60 4.91 6.02
C GLY A 55 -17.52 5.78 4.78
N SER A 56 -16.59 6.74 4.72
CA SER A 56 -16.34 7.50 3.47
C SER A 56 -15.54 6.70 2.45
N ARG A 57 -14.78 5.69 2.90
CA ARG A 57 -13.99 4.83 2.01
C ARG A 57 -14.32 3.35 2.12
N LEU A 58 -14.25 2.70 0.97
CA LEU A 58 -14.51 1.27 0.78
C LEU A 58 -13.34 0.64 0.03
N MET A 59 -12.85 -0.53 0.47
CA MET A 59 -11.83 -1.29 -0.25
C MET A 59 -12.24 -2.76 -0.37
N TRP A 60 -12.03 -3.36 -1.54
CA TRP A 60 -12.28 -4.77 -1.81
C TRP A 60 -11.28 -5.33 -2.82
N CYS A 61 -11.25 -6.66 -2.93
CA CYS A 61 -10.46 -7.39 -3.91
C CYS A 61 -11.39 -8.19 -4.82
N ASP A 62 -11.10 -8.19 -6.11
CA ASP A 62 -11.72 -9.12 -7.06
C ASP A 62 -11.09 -10.53 -6.92
N PRO A 63 -11.69 -11.55 -7.58
CA PRO A 63 -11.14 -12.89 -7.58
C PRO A 63 -9.66 -12.92 -7.97
N ILE A 64 -8.89 -13.72 -7.23
CA ILE A 64 -7.45 -13.88 -7.44
C ILE A 64 -7.23 -14.86 -8.60
N ALA A 65 -6.46 -14.41 -9.59
CA ALA A 65 -5.89 -15.28 -10.61
C ALA A 65 -4.49 -15.74 -10.20
N GLU A 66 -4.12 -16.94 -10.62
CA GLU A 66 -2.87 -17.59 -10.26
C GLU A 66 -2.22 -18.19 -11.51
N ASN A 67 -0.89 -18.05 -11.62
CA ASN A 67 -0.08 -18.82 -12.56
C ASN A 67 1.11 -19.45 -11.82
N ASP A 68 2.03 -20.11 -12.51
CA ASP A 68 3.14 -20.83 -11.87
C ASP A 68 4.07 -19.96 -11.01
N GLN A 69 4.16 -18.66 -11.29
CA GLN A 69 5.17 -17.78 -10.68
C GLN A 69 4.58 -16.75 -9.71
N TYR A 70 3.34 -16.30 -9.91
CA TYR A 70 2.73 -15.23 -9.15
C TYR A 70 1.22 -15.41 -8.96
N TYR A 71 0.72 -14.73 -7.93
CA TYR A 71 -0.69 -14.40 -7.76
C TYR A 71 -0.93 -13.01 -8.34
N SER A 72 -2.05 -12.83 -9.03
CA SER A 72 -2.51 -11.54 -9.55
C SER A 72 -3.91 -11.23 -9.06
N MET A 73 -4.14 -10.01 -8.58
CA MET A 73 -5.44 -9.57 -8.07
C MET A 73 -5.70 -8.10 -8.40
N LEU A 74 -6.97 -7.74 -8.52
CA LEU A 74 -7.40 -6.35 -8.64
C LEU A 74 -7.91 -5.87 -7.28
N VAL A 75 -7.28 -4.82 -6.74
CA VAL A 75 -7.77 -4.13 -5.54
C VAL A 75 -8.48 -2.87 -5.97
N GLN A 76 -9.65 -2.64 -5.40
CA GLN A 76 -10.51 -1.53 -5.74
C GLN A 76 -10.78 -0.67 -4.50
N VAL A 77 -10.86 0.64 -4.69
CA VAL A 77 -11.22 1.62 -3.66
C VAL A 77 -12.32 2.53 -4.17
N GLY A 78 -13.36 2.72 -3.35
CA GLY A 78 -14.32 3.81 -3.48
C GLY A 78 -14.06 4.88 -2.43
N ASP A 79 -14.06 6.14 -2.82
CA ASP A 79 -13.84 7.29 -1.92
C ASP A 79 -14.89 8.39 -2.15
N ARG A 80 -15.76 8.58 -1.15
CA ARG A 80 -16.83 9.58 -1.16
C ARG A 80 -16.32 10.99 -0.90
N ASP A 81 -15.16 11.13 -0.26
CA ASP A 81 -14.63 12.44 0.17
C ASP A 81 -13.92 13.19 -0.97
N VAL A 82 -13.70 12.53 -2.11
CA VAL A 82 -13.16 13.19 -3.31
C VAL A 82 -14.16 14.23 -3.81
N ALA A 83 -13.69 15.31 -4.45
CA ALA A 83 -14.57 16.29 -5.08
C ALA A 83 -15.36 15.70 -6.28
N ASP A 84 -16.38 16.41 -6.73
CA ASP A 84 -17.09 16.11 -7.96
C ASP A 84 -16.17 16.20 -9.18
N THR A 85 -16.49 15.43 -10.21
CA THR A 85 -15.72 15.46 -11.46
C THR A 85 -16.26 16.55 -12.37
N ALA A 86 -15.39 17.45 -12.79
CA ALA A 86 -15.66 18.39 -13.87
C ALA A 86 -14.99 17.90 -15.16
N TRP A 87 -15.71 17.98 -16.27
CA TRP A 87 -15.18 17.71 -17.60
C TRP A 87 -14.94 19.03 -18.31
N TYR A 88 -13.78 19.17 -18.93
CA TYR A 88 -13.43 20.35 -19.73
C TYR A 88 -13.48 20.00 -21.21
N ASP A 89 -14.32 20.71 -21.98
CA ASP A 89 -14.39 20.54 -23.43
C ASP A 89 -13.33 21.41 -24.11
N PHE A 90 -12.39 20.78 -24.81
CA PHE A 90 -11.29 21.48 -25.49
C PHE A 90 -11.72 22.28 -26.73
N ASN A 91 -12.92 22.04 -27.26
CA ASN A 91 -13.43 22.76 -28.42
C ASN A 91 -14.29 23.96 -28.00
N THR A 92 -15.12 23.80 -26.97
CA THR A 92 -15.99 24.89 -26.49
C THR A 92 -15.36 25.72 -25.38
N GLU A 93 -14.26 25.24 -24.78
CA GLU A 93 -13.58 25.84 -23.62
C GLU A 93 -14.48 25.93 -22.37
N GLU A 94 -15.57 25.16 -22.33
CA GLU A 94 -16.54 25.15 -21.23
C GLU A 94 -16.31 23.96 -20.29
N SER A 95 -16.50 24.21 -19.00
CA SER A 95 -16.52 23.17 -17.97
C SER A 95 -17.95 22.68 -17.76
N ARG A 96 -18.12 21.36 -17.68
CA ARG A 96 -19.36 20.71 -17.28
C ARG A 96 -19.14 19.91 -16.00
N ASP A 97 -19.79 20.35 -14.93
CA ASP A 97 -19.80 19.62 -13.66
C ASP A 97 -20.69 18.38 -13.75
N SER A 98 -20.20 17.27 -13.23
CA SER A 98 -20.95 16.05 -13.03
C SER A 98 -21.01 15.77 -11.53
N GLY A 99 -22.07 16.26 -10.88
CA GLY A 99 -22.29 16.04 -9.45
C GLY A 99 -22.48 14.57 -9.13
N LYS A 100 -21.89 14.12 -8.02
CA LYS A 100 -22.12 12.78 -7.47
C LYS A 100 -23.54 12.65 -6.94
N ARG A 101 -24.11 11.46 -7.05
CA ARG A 101 -25.35 11.11 -6.33
C ARG A 101 -25.04 10.72 -4.89
N ASP A 102 -26.10 10.61 -4.08
CA ASP A 102 -26.01 10.10 -2.72
C ASP A 102 -25.29 8.75 -2.70
N SER A 103 -24.27 8.66 -1.83
CA SER A 103 -23.41 7.47 -1.65
C SER A 103 -22.47 7.13 -2.80
N GLU A 104 -22.38 7.95 -3.86
CA GLU A 104 -21.36 7.81 -4.91
C GLU A 104 -20.01 8.38 -4.45
N GLY A 105 -18.93 7.82 -4.97
CA GLY A 105 -17.56 8.23 -4.68
C GLY A 105 -16.67 8.00 -5.89
N ALA A 106 -15.49 8.60 -5.89
CA ALA A 106 -14.48 8.30 -6.91
C ALA A 106 -14.05 6.84 -6.78
N HIS A 107 -13.84 6.19 -7.91
CA HIS A 107 -13.44 4.78 -7.97
C HIS A 107 -12.03 4.67 -8.54
N TYR A 108 -11.19 3.91 -7.83
CA TYR A 108 -9.81 3.62 -8.23
C TYR A 108 -9.58 2.12 -8.20
N CYS A 109 -8.77 1.61 -9.12
CA CYS A 109 -8.37 0.21 -9.15
C CYS A 109 -6.86 0.08 -9.35
N ALA A 110 -6.26 -0.90 -8.68
CA ALA A 110 -4.84 -1.22 -8.80
C ALA A 110 -4.65 -2.71 -9.03
N HIS A 111 -3.82 -3.02 -10.03
CA HIS A 111 -3.30 -4.36 -10.21
C HIS A 111 -2.24 -4.66 -9.14
N ILE A 112 -2.32 -5.85 -8.54
CA ILE A 112 -1.35 -6.34 -7.57
C ILE A 112 -0.80 -7.67 -8.04
N PHE A 113 0.53 -7.83 -7.97
CA PHE A 113 1.23 -9.06 -8.25
C PHE A 113 2.06 -9.50 -7.04
N VAL A 114 1.95 -10.77 -6.67
CA VAL A 114 2.73 -11.35 -5.57
C VAL A 114 3.46 -12.59 -6.06
N ARG A 115 4.79 -12.56 -6.05
CA ARG A 115 5.61 -13.71 -6.46
C ARG A 115 5.47 -14.85 -5.46
N LYS A 116 5.21 -16.07 -5.95
CA LYS A 116 5.05 -17.27 -5.10
C LYS A 116 6.33 -17.69 -4.41
N GLN A 117 7.47 -17.54 -5.06
CA GLN A 117 8.76 -17.90 -4.49
C GLN A 117 9.20 -16.85 -3.45
N PRO A 118 9.40 -17.23 -2.17
CA PRO A 118 9.91 -16.33 -1.16
C PRO A 118 11.44 -16.12 -1.29
N ASP A 119 11.94 -15.04 -0.70
CA ASP A 119 13.36 -14.85 -0.44
C ASP A 119 13.84 -15.64 0.79
N ILE A 120 15.13 -15.51 1.11
CA ILE A 120 15.77 -16.20 2.26
C ILE A 120 15.15 -15.87 3.62
N PHE A 121 14.37 -14.78 3.72
CA PHE A 121 13.70 -14.34 4.94
C PHE A 121 12.20 -14.73 4.97
N GLY A 122 11.74 -15.46 3.96
CA GLY A 122 10.34 -15.83 3.79
C GLY A 122 9.47 -14.67 3.30
N LYS A 123 10.05 -13.65 2.66
CA LYS A 123 9.32 -12.52 2.09
C LYS A 123 9.14 -12.68 0.58
N HIS A 124 7.95 -12.39 0.10
CA HIS A 124 7.57 -12.49 -1.31
C HIS A 124 7.65 -11.12 -1.97
N LEU A 125 8.12 -11.07 -3.22
CA LEU A 125 8.09 -9.83 -4.01
C LEU A 125 6.62 -9.42 -4.22
N PHE A 126 6.32 -8.17 -3.93
CA PHE A 126 4.99 -7.59 -3.98
C PHE A 126 5.01 -6.32 -4.83
N LEU A 127 4.17 -6.26 -5.86
CA LEU A 127 4.04 -5.12 -6.76
C LEU A 127 2.61 -4.64 -6.74
N TYR A 128 2.40 -3.32 -6.74
CA TYR A 128 1.07 -2.76 -6.99
C TYR A 128 1.14 -1.48 -7.83
N GLU A 129 0.08 -1.25 -8.60
CA GLU A 129 -0.12 0.00 -9.33
C GLU A 129 -0.46 1.14 -8.37
N LYS A 130 0.33 2.22 -8.41
CA LYS A 130 0.14 3.39 -7.56
C LYS A 130 -1.03 4.23 -8.07
N VAL A 131 -2.12 4.19 -7.31
CA VAL A 131 -3.34 4.95 -7.55
C VAL A 131 -3.81 5.61 -6.24
N PRO A 132 -4.63 6.68 -6.32
CA PRO A 132 -5.17 7.32 -5.12
C PRO A 132 -5.87 6.33 -4.19
N GLY A 133 -5.62 6.45 -2.89
CA GLY A 133 -6.23 5.59 -1.85
C GLY A 133 -5.59 4.21 -1.67
N ILE A 134 -4.70 3.78 -2.58
CA ILE A 134 -4.00 2.49 -2.48
C ILE A 134 -2.51 2.75 -2.21
N ASN A 135 -2.06 2.35 -1.01
CA ASN A 135 -0.67 2.42 -0.58
C ASN A 135 -0.33 1.22 0.32
N PHE A 136 0.95 1.02 0.67
CA PHE A 136 1.36 -0.13 1.49
C PHE A 136 0.62 -0.21 2.82
N SER A 137 0.38 0.91 3.47
CA SER A 137 -0.36 0.98 4.75
C SER A 137 -1.82 0.57 4.58
N SER A 138 -2.51 1.05 3.53
CA SER A 138 -3.92 0.72 3.29
C SER A 138 -4.09 -0.74 2.90
N LEU A 139 -3.18 -1.28 2.06
CA LEU A 139 -3.12 -2.69 1.67
C LEU A 139 -2.81 -3.60 2.87
N LYS A 140 -1.79 -3.28 3.67
CA LYS A 140 -1.46 -4.01 4.90
C LYS A 140 -2.64 -4.04 5.86
N ALA A 141 -3.32 -2.91 6.05
CA ALA A 141 -4.50 -2.84 6.91
C ALA A 141 -5.67 -3.67 6.34
N HIS A 142 -5.84 -3.71 5.02
CA HIS A 142 -6.89 -4.48 4.36
C HIS A 142 -6.63 -5.99 4.46
N PHE A 143 -5.43 -6.45 4.12
CA PHE A 143 -5.04 -7.85 4.24
C PHE A 143 -5.11 -8.34 5.69
N ASN A 144 -4.72 -7.52 6.66
CA ASN A 144 -4.89 -7.84 8.07
C ASN A 144 -6.37 -7.91 8.49
N TRP A 145 -7.22 -7.03 7.96
CA TRP A 145 -8.67 -7.08 8.19
C TRP A 145 -9.29 -8.38 7.62
N ILE A 146 -8.79 -8.87 6.48
CA ILE A 146 -9.19 -10.15 5.89
C ILE A 146 -8.74 -11.33 6.75
N LEU A 147 -7.47 -11.39 7.13
CA LEU A 147 -6.94 -12.45 8.00
C LEU A 147 -7.64 -12.52 9.37
N ASN A 148 -8.19 -11.41 9.85
CA ASN A 148 -8.98 -11.38 11.08
C ASN A 148 -10.38 -11.96 10.93
N ARG A 149 -10.93 -11.96 9.72
CA ARG A 149 -12.23 -12.57 9.40
C ARG A 149 -12.12 -14.01 8.93
N ALA A 150 -10.95 -14.42 8.45
CA ALA A 150 -10.68 -15.80 8.10
C ALA A 150 -10.86 -16.74 9.30
N THR A 151 -11.10 -18.02 9.06
CA THR A 151 -11.12 -19.03 10.12
C THR A 151 -9.74 -19.09 10.77
N PRO A 152 -9.63 -19.00 12.11
CA PRO A 152 -8.34 -19.13 12.78
C PRO A 152 -7.76 -20.54 12.58
N LYS A 153 -6.44 -20.65 12.51
CA LYS A 153 -5.78 -21.96 12.56
C LYS A 153 -5.84 -22.50 13.98
N THR A 154 -5.90 -23.82 14.11
CA THR A 154 -5.79 -24.52 15.38
C THR A 154 -4.58 -25.43 15.40
N PHE A 155 -4.08 -25.68 16.60
CA PHE A 155 -2.91 -26.51 16.88
C PHE A 155 -3.03 -27.03 18.31
N GLU A 156 -2.68 -28.30 18.51
CA GLU A 156 -2.77 -28.98 19.80
C GLU A 156 -1.47 -28.80 20.58
N VAL A 157 -1.59 -28.32 21.83
CA VAL A 157 -0.50 -28.20 22.80
C VAL A 157 -0.97 -28.84 24.08
N ASP A 158 -0.25 -29.85 24.57
CA ASP A 158 -0.54 -30.50 25.85
C ASP A 158 -2.01 -30.97 25.96
N GLU A 159 -2.53 -31.61 24.91
CA GLU A 159 -3.93 -32.09 24.80
C GLU A 159 -5.00 -30.98 24.77
N GLU A 160 -4.60 -29.70 24.67
CA GLU A 160 -5.49 -28.55 24.50
C GLU A 160 -5.41 -27.98 23.08
N GLU A 161 -6.56 -27.82 22.42
CA GLU A 161 -6.64 -27.12 21.15
C GLU A 161 -6.51 -25.60 21.35
N LYS A 162 -5.45 -25.01 20.79
CA LYS A 162 -5.23 -23.56 20.82
C LYS A 162 -5.41 -22.97 19.42
N SER A 163 -6.12 -21.84 19.36
CA SER A 163 -6.35 -21.12 18.11
C SER A 163 -5.43 -19.90 17.98
N TYR A 164 -5.01 -19.61 16.74
CA TYR A 164 -4.14 -18.48 16.44
C TYR A 164 -4.41 -17.94 15.04
N ARG A 165 -3.93 -16.72 14.77
CA ARG A 165 -4.20 -15.98 13.54
C ARG A 165 -2.94 -15.38 12.96
N GLY A 166 -2.93 -15.29 11.63
CA GLY A 166 -1.88 -14.62 10.89
C GLY A 166 -2.00 -13.10 10.94
N LYS A 167 -0.91 -12.44 10.56
CA LYS A 167 -0.86 -11.03 10.17
C LYS A 167 0.02 -10.91 8.93
N SER A 168 -0.38 -10.02 8.03
CA SER A 168 0.44 -9.58 6.90
C SER A 168 1.36 -8.44 7.33
N VAL A 169 2.59 -8.51 6.85
CA VAL A 169 3.61 -7.48 6.94
C VAL A 169 4.01 -7.12 5.53
N ILE A 170 3.94 -5.83 5.20
CA ILE A 170 4.40 -5.31 3.93
C ILE A 170 5.48 -4.27 4.25
N ASP A 171 6.64 -4.46 3.66
CA ASP A 171 7.78 -3.56 3.76
C ASP A 171 8.04 -2.92 2.40
N GLY A 172 8.41 -1.64 2.39
CA GLY A 172 8.89 -0.98 1.18
C GLY A 172 10.14 -1.68 0.63
N PHE A 173 10.26 -1.77 -0.70
CA PHE A 173 11.46 -2.30 -1.31
C PHE A 173 12.52 -1.20 -1.34
N GLN A 174 13.61 -1.37 -0.58
CA GLN A 174 14.73 -0.44 -0.66
C GLN A 174 15.34 -0.49 -2.05
N SER A 175 15.31 0.63 -2.77
CA SER A 175 15.89 0.69 -4.10
C SER A 175 17.41 0.54 -4.05
N LYS A 176 17.97 -0.29 -4.94
CA LYS A 176 19.42 -0.39 -5.16
C LYS A 176 20.04 0.96 -5.54
N THR A 177 19.27 1.87 -6.17
CA THR A 177 19.74 3.23 -6.47
C THR A 177 19.96 4.07 -5.23
N LEU A 178 19.22 3.87 -4.13
CA LEU A 178 19.50 4.59 -2.87
C LEU A 178 20.78 4.06 -2.24
N GLU A 179 20.97 2.74 -2.19
CA GLU A 179 22.18 2.12 -1.68
C GLU A 179 23.41 2.58 -2.50
N GLN A 180 23.28 2.61 -3.82
CA GLN A 180 24.31 3.11 -4.73
C GLN A 180 24.53 4.62 -4.61
N ALA A 181 23.48 5.43 -4.43
CA ALA A 181 23.57 6.88 -4.21
C ALA A 181 24.19 7.24 -2.86
N MET A 182 23.88 6.47 -1.82
CA MET A 182 24.51 6.54 -0.49
C MET A 182 25.99 6.17 -0.56
N THR A 183 26.35 5.21 -1.42
CA THR A 183 27.74 4.77 -1.63
C THR A 183 28.54 5.75 -2.52
N SER A 184 27.91 6.35 -3.53
CA SER A 184 28.53 7.32 -4.44
C SER A 184 28.54 8.76 -3.90
N GLY A 185 27.88 9.01 -2.76
CA GLY A 185 27.88 10.30 -2.05
C GLY A 185 27.06 11.39 -2.74
N THR A 186 26.32 11.08 -3.80
CA THR A 186 25.48 12.05 -4.51
C THR A 186 24.06 11.50 -4.60
N ILE A 187 23.17 12.07 -3.81
CA ILE A 187 21.73 11.78 -3.86
C ILE A 187 21.08 12.88 -4.69
N LEU A 188 20.73 12.55 -5.93
CA LEU A 188 19.91 13.39 -6.79
C LEU A 188 18.44 13.07 -6.47
N ASP A 189 17.76 14.01 -5.83
CA ASP A 189 16.37 13.95 -5.35
C ASP A 189 16.08 13.00 -4.18
N LEU A 190 15.96 13.60 -2.98
CA LEU A 190 15.41 12.95 -1.79
C LEU A 190 14.31 13.85 -1.24
N GLN A 191 13.06 13.40 -1.35
CA GLN A 191 11.92 14.08 -0.75
C GLN A 191 11.59 13.43 0.59
N LEU A 192 11.99 14.07 1.68
CA LEU A 192 11.64 13.66 3.04
C LEU A 192 10.26 14.23 3.37
N ILE A 193 9.30 13.35 3.67
CA ILE A 193 7.99 13.75 4.18
C ILE A 193 8.00 13.50 5.69
N GLY A 194 8.13 14.58 6.47
CA GLY A 194 7.97 14.54 7.92
C GLY A 194 6.49 14.60 8.29
N HIS A 195 6.03 13.66 9.13
CA HIS A 195 4.74 13.79 9.80
C HIS A 195 4.99 14.21 11.25
N GLU A 196 4.92 15.51 11.51
CA GLU A 196 4.72 16.00 12.88
C GLU A 196 3.23 15.91 13.19
N ALA A 197 2.87 15.09 14.18
CA ALA A 197 1.54 15.14 14.76
C ALA A 197 1.45 16.43 15.60
N GLN A 198 0.91 17.49 15.02
CA GLN A 198 0.50 18.65 15.80
C GLN A 198 -0.76 18.30 16.60
N GLU A 199 -0.60 18.09 17.90
CA GLU A 199 -1.70 18.23 18.86
C GLU A 199 -1.97 19.71 19.08
N GLN A 200 -2.96 20.26 18.37
CA GLN A 200 -3.77 21.45 18.70
C GLN A 200 -4.73 21.65 17.52
N GLY A 201 -6.06 21.78 17.67
CA GLY A 201 -6.75 22.61 18.63
C GLY A 201 -7.18 23.89 17.92
N HIS A 202 -8.32 23.83 17.23
CA HIS A 202 -9.18 24.92 16.72
C HIS A 202 -8.57 26.17 16.05
N ASP A 203 -9.14 26.44 14.87
CA ASP A 203 -9.47 27.73 14.23
C ASP A 203 -8.36 28.68 13.74
N GLU A 204 -8.51 28.95 12.44
CA GLU A 204 -8.03 30.08 11.64
C GLU A 204 -6.60 30.07 11.07
N GLU A 205 -6.59 30.14 9.73
CA GLU A 205 -5.60 30.70 8.81
C GLU A 205 -4.12 30.57 9.14
N ASP A 206 -3.44 29.64 8.46
CA ASP A 206 -2.12 29.95 7.91
C ASP A 206 -1.91 29.19 6.60
N LEU A 207 -1.82 29.97 5.52
CA LEU A 207 -1.44 29.54 4.19
C LEU A 207 -0.15 28.71 4.26
N VAL A 208 -0.18 27.51 3.69
CA VAL A 208 1.03 26.75 3.37
C VAL A 208 1.92 27.63 2.51
N ARG A 209 2.95 28.22 3.12
CA ARG A 209 3.96 29.00 2.42
C ARG A 209 4.96 28.01 1.83
N GLU A 210 4.78 27.67 0.55
CA GLU A 210 5.79 26.95 -0.21
C GLU A 210 7.12 27.73 -0.15
N SER A 211 8.14 27.10 0.42
CA SER A 211 9.50 27.63 0.37
C SER A 211 10.04 27.48 -1.05
N ARG A 212 10.51 28.59 -1.62
CA ARG A 212 11.11 28.63 -2.96
C ARG A 212 12.44 27.84 -2.97
N PRO A 213 12.82 27.25 -4.11
CA PRO A 213 14.08 26.53 -4.25
C PRO A 213 15.25 27.50 -4.09
N GLY A 214 15.90 27.45 -2.91
CA GLY A 214 16.99 28.35 -2.53
C GLY A 214 17.34 28.24 -1.05
N ASP A 215 16.36 27.96 -0.18
CA ASP A 215 16.57 27.77 1.25
C ASP A 215 16.67 26.28 1.59
N VAL A 216 17.81 25.67 1.24
CA VAL A 216 18.15 24.33 1.74
C VAL A 216 18.80 24.49 3.12
N PRO A 217 18.19 24.04 4.23
CA PRO A 217 18.89 24.00 5.51
C PRO A 217 20.08 23.06 5.38
N ARG A 218 21.29 23.59 5.63
CA ARG A 218 22.52 22.79 5.72
C ARG A 218 22.44 21.88 6.93
N VAL A 219 21.99 20.64 6.74
CA VAL A 219 22.03 19.61 7.79
C VAL A 219 23.42 18.98 7.79
N THR A 220 24.22 19.28 8.81
CA THR A 220 25.49 18.60 9.05
C THR A 220 25.20 17.34 9.89
N LEU A 221 25.18 16.17 9.27
CA LEU A 221 25.06 14.89 9.98
C LEU A 221 26.38 14.57 10.68
N LYS A 222 26.43 14.73 12.01
CA LYS A 222 27.50 14.14 12.83
C LYS A 222 27.23 12.65 12.99
N ARG A 223 28.24 11.80 12.75
CA ARG A 223 28.19 10.36 13.03
C ARG A 223 27.91 10.13 14.53
N GLY A 224 26.65 9.88 14.84
CA GLY A 224 26.19 9.37 16.12
C GLY A 224 25.40 8.08 15.87
N HIS A 225 25.67 7.06 16.68
CA HIS A 225 24.99 5.77 16.63
C HIS A 225 23.47 5.96 16.76
N GLY A 226 22.73 5.85 15.66
CA GLY A 226 21.27 5.88 15.62
C GLY A 226 20.77 5.46 14.24
N LEU A 227 20.00 4.37 14.17
CA LEU A 227 19.36 3.89 12.95
C LEU A 227 18.29 4.90 12.52
N VAL A 228 18.49 5.54 11.38
CA VAL A 228 17.45 6.28 10.66
C VAL A 228 16.96 5.37 9.54
N SER A 229 15.70 4.92 9.62
CA SER A 229 15.04 4.25 8.50
C SER A 229 14.46 5.28 7.55
N THR A 230 14.81 5.21 6.27
CA THR A 230 14.20 6.01 5.20
C THR A 230 13.77 5.08 4.08
N GLU A 231 12.51 5.21 3.65
CA GLU A 231 11.89 4.39 2.60
C GLU A 231 11.91 5.17 1.27
N LEU A 232 12.24 4.50 0.15
CA LEU A 232 12.09 5.02 -1.21
C LEU A 232 11.21 4.03 -1.99
N GLU A 233 10.14 4.52 -2.61
CA GLU A 233 8.98 3.69 -3.03
C GLU A 233 8.88 3.37 -4.54
N THR A 234 9.75 3.88 -5.42
CA THR A 234 9.40 3.98 -6.84
C THR A 234 10.40 3.31 -7.81
N VAL A 235 9.89 2.48 -8.73
CA VAL A 235 10.64 1.96 -9.89
C VAL A 235 9.81 2.17 -11.16
N ILE A 236 10.41 2.74 -12.20
CA ILE A 236 9.80 2.92 -13.54
C ILE A 236 10.25 1.73 -14.40
N ILE A 237 9.30 1.04 -15.05
CA ILE A 237 9.58 -0.10 -15.95
C ILE A 237 9.20 0.33 -17.38
N GLU A 238 10.13 0.17 -18.32
CA GLU A 238 9.92 0.41 -19.75
C GLU A 238 9.19 -0.78 -20.40
N PRO A 239 8.25 -0.54 -21.33
CA PRO A 239 7.67 -1.62 -22.12
C PRO A 239 8.71 -2.20 -23.09
N SER A 240 8.81 -3.54 -23.16
CA SER A 240 9.58 -4.20 -24.22
C SER A 240 8.84 -4.07 -25.55
N GLU A 241 9.52 -3.58 -26.58
CA GLU A 241 9.02 -3.55 -27.95
C GLU A 241 8.64 -4.97 -28.41
N ALA A 242 7.43 -5.12 -28.94
CA ALA A 242 6.92 -6.33 -29.58
C ALA A 242 6.89 -6.13 -31.11
#